data_AF-A0A2P8I958-F1
#
_entry.id   AF-A0A2P8I958-F1
#
_cell.length_a   1.000
_cell.length_b   1.000
_cell.length_c   1.000
_cell.angle_alpha   90.00
_cell.angle_beta   90.00
_cell.angle_gamma   90.00
#
_symmetry.space_group_name_H-M   'P 1'
#
loop_
_entity.id
_entity.type
_entity.pdbx_description
1 polymer ?
#
loop_
_entity_poly.entity_id
_entity_poly.type
_entity_poly.pdbx_seq_one_letter_code
_entity_poly.pdbx_strand_id
1 'polypeptide(L)'
;MGMYLLLQPEEDAESALVERAQGHPSLVITSGDARLTVQIAGREGGAQLAISFARELAQSATQFADRCEALTKLAPLDFEHLSALVNTTPDEVNALTALKREDGEVGQ
;
A
#
# COMPACT_ATOMS: atom_id res chain seq x y z
N MET A 1 5.02 7.96 25.29
CA MET A 1 3.81 7.98 24.44
C MET A 1 4.27 7.98 23.00
N GLY A 2 3.80 7.03 22.18
CA GLY A 2 4.09 7.01 20.74
C GLY A 2 3.11 7.88 19.96
N MET A 3 3.56 8.43 18.84
CA MET A 3 2.69 9.12 17.88
C MET A 3 2.43 8.18 16.71
N TYR A 4 1.19 8.11 16.25
CA TYR A 4 0.80 7.38 15.05
C TYR A 4 0.23 8.36 14.02
N LEU A 5 0.66 8.21 12.77
CA LEU A 5 0.24 9.05 11.65
C LEU A 5 -0.36 8.14 10.58
N LEU A 6 -1.56 8.49 10.10
CA LEU A 6 -2.18 7.91 8.91
C LEU A 6 -2.07 8.91 7.79
N LEU A 7 -1.49 8.49 6.67
CA LEU A 7 -1.41 9.27 5.45
C LEU A 7 -2.12 8.48 4.35
N GLN A 8 -3.15 9.07 3.74
CA GLN A 8 -3.82 8.54 2.57
C GLN A 8 -3.42 9.42 1.38
N PRO A 9 -2.74 8.86 0.35
CA PRO A 9 -2.33 9.64 -0.81
C PRO A 9 -3.52 10.23 -1.56
N GLU A 10 -3.47 11.53 -1.82
CA GLU A 10 -4.37 12.24 -2.74
C GLU A 10 -3.74 12.34 -4.14
N GLU A 11 -4.46 12.89 -5.13
CA GLU A 11 -3.97 12.99 -6.52
C GLU A 11 -2.68 13.81 -6.65
N ASP A 12 -2.43 14.73 -5.72
CA ASP A 12 -1.25 15.60 -5.66
C ASP A 12 -0.14 15.05 -4.74
N ALA A 13 -0.30 13.83 -4.22
CA ALA A 13 0.66 13.27 -3.30
C ALA A 13 2.01 13.01 -3.97
N GLU A 14 3.09 13.48 -3.35
CA GLU A 14 4.45 13.33 -3.87
C GLU A 14 5.45 13.03 -2.75
N SER A 15 6.58 12.44 -3.14
CA SER A 15 7.74 12.30 -2.26
C SER A 15 9.00 12.77 -2.98
N ALA A 16 9.79 13.62 -2.33
CA ALA A 16 10.94 14.27 -2.94
C ALA A 16 12.11 14.41 -1.97
N LEU A 17 13.32 14.26 -2.51
CA LEU A 17 14.55 14.69 -1.85
C LEU A 17 14.70 16.20 -2.05
N VAL A 18 14.70 16.95 -0.96
CA VAL A 18 14.84 18.42 -0.96
C VAL A 18 16.06 18.81 -0.16
N GLU A 19 16.93 19.65 -0.75
CA GLU A 19 18.06 20.24 -0.06
C GLU A 19 17.75 21.71 0.24
N ARG A 20 17.23 21.99 1.45
CA ARG A 20 16.84 23.35 1.84
C ARG A 20 18.03 24.23 2.23
N ALA A 21 19.12 23.61 2.64
CA ALA A 21 20.40 24.22 2.93
C ALA A 21 21.50 23.26 2.49
N GLN A 22 22.62 23.81 2.03
CA GLN A 22 23.73 23.01 1.49
C GLN A 22 24.21 21.99 2.54
N GLY A 23 24.26 20.71 2.15
CA GLY A 23 24.65 19.60 3.02
C GLY A 23 23.55 19.10 3.96
N HIS A 24 22.33 19.63 3.86
CA HIS A 24 21.19 19.24 4.69
C HIS A 24 20.03 18.70 3.84
N PRO A 25 20.16 17.46 3.33
CA PRO A 25 19.08 16.80 2.62
C PRO A 25 17.91 16.50 3.57
N SER A 26 16.69 16.61 3.04
CA SER A 26 15.44 16.22 3.70
C SER A 26 14.60 15.39 2.74
N LEU A 27 14.02 14.29 3.22
CA LEU A 27 12.95 13.62 2.49
C LEU A 27 11.63 14.29 2.88
N VAL A 28 10.90 14.79 1.89
CA VAL A 28 9.59 15.43 2.08
C VAL A 28 8.54 14.54 1.43
N ILE A 29 7.48 14.24 2.17
CA ILE A 29 6.28 13.56 1.66
C ILE A 29 5.11 14.52 1.86
N THR A 30 4.36 14.79 0.79
CA THR A 30 3.18 15.65 0.79
C THR A 30 1.95 14.91 0.29
N SER A 31 0.79 15.25 0.83
CA SER A 31 -0.52 14.79 0.37
C SER A 31 -1.55 15.84 0.81
N GLY A 32 -2.17 16.54 -0.13
CA GLY A 32 -2.94 17.75 0.17
C GLY A 32 -2.13 18.74 1.02
N ASP A 33 -2.74 19.23 2.11
CA ASP A 33 -2.09 20.16 3.04
C ASP A 33 -1.13 19.50 4.04
N ALA A 34 -1.08 18.17 4.10
CA ALA A 34 -0.21 17.44 5.02
C ALA A 34 1.22 17.34 4.46
N ARG A 35 2.20 17.61 5.33
CA ARG A 35 3.62 17.44 5.00
C ARG A 35 4.35 16.69 6.12
N LEU A 36 4.95 15.56 5.76
CA LEU A 36 5.92 14.85 6.59
C LEU A 36 7.33 15.18 6.10
N THR A 37 8.27 15.41 7.00
CA THR A 37 9.66 15.66 6.65
C THR A 37 10.59 14.83 7.52
N VAL A 38 11.53 14.15 6.89
CA VAL A 38 12.59 13.37 7.54
C VAL A 38 13.91 14.13 7.38
N GLN A 39 14.61 14.35 8.49
CA GLN A 39 15.85 15.13 8.53
C GLN A 39 16.95 14.37 9.26
N ILE A 40 18.19 14.72 8.96
CA ILE A 40 19.35 14.23 9.71
C ILE A 40 19.32 14.84 11.10
N ALA A 41 19.29 13.99 12.14
CA ALA A 41 19.38 14.44 13.52
C ALA A 41 20.76 15.07 13.78
N GLY A 42 20.80 16.23 14.44
CA GLY A 42 22.02 16.96 14.81
C GLY A 42 22.80 16.33 15.97
N ARG A 43 22.96 15.00 15.97
CA ARG A 43 23.70 14.23 16.98
C ARG A 43 24.66 13.26 16.31
N GLU A 44 25.64 12.76 17.07
CA GLU A 44 26.56 11.73 16.60
C GLU A 44 25.79 10.51 16.06
N GLY A 45 26.22 9.99 14.91
CA GLY A 45 25.54 8.89 14.21
C GLY A 45 24.21 9.26 13.53
N GLY A 46 23.76 10.51 13.60
CA GLY A 46 22.49 10.96 13.02
C GLY A 46 22.39 10.71 11.51
N ALA A 47 23.49 10.91 10.78
CA ALA A 47 23.56 10.64 9.34
C ALA A 47 23.38 9.14 9.02
N GLN A 48 24.07 8.26 9.75
CA GLN A 48 23.95 6.82 9.54
C GLN A 48 22.53 6.32 9.87
N LEU A 49 21.93 6.85 10.93
CA LEU A 49 20.54 6.54 11.30
C LEU A 49 19.56 7.00 10.22
N ALA A 50 19.73 8.21 9.68
CA ALA A 50 18.90 8.71 8.58
C ALA A 50 19.07 7.86 7.31
N ILE A 51 20.30 7.43 6.99
CA ILE A 51 20.58 6.56 5.83
C ILE A 51 19.88 5.21 5.99
N SER A 52 20.05 4.54 7.13
CA SER A 52 19.41 3.24 7.37
C SER A 52 17.89 3.34 7.34
N PHE A 53 17.33 4.33 8.03
CA PHE A 53 15.89 4.57 8.05
C PHE A 53 15.32 4.85 6.64
N ALA A 54 15.97 5.70 5.85
CA ALA A 54 15.50 6.02 4.50
C ALA A 54 15.52 4.80 3.56
N ARG A 55 16.54 3.93 3.69
CA ARG A 55 16.62 2.68 2.93
C ARG A 55 15.53 1.69 3.30
N GLU A 56 15.29 1.50 4.60
CA GLU A 56 14.21 0.64 5.10
C GLU A 56 12.85 1.17 4.66
N LEU A 57 12.62 2.49 4.77
CA LEU A 57 11.39 3.14 4.32
C LEU A 57 11.15 2.91 2.83
N ALA A 58 12.17 3.10 1.99
CA ALA A 58 12.06 2.86 0.54
C ALA A 58 11.71 1.40 0.24
N GLN A 59 12.37 0.44 0.91
CA GLN A 59 12.09 -0.97 0.75
C GLN A 59 10.66 -1.33 1.16
N SER A 60 10.20 -0.84 2.31
CA SER A 60 8.82 -1.07 2.77
C SER A 60 7.78 -0.41 1.86
N ALA A 61 8.06 0.79 1.33
CA ALA A 61 7.18 1.45 0.38
C ALA A 61 7.04 0.66 -0.93
N THR A 62 8.13 0.11 -1.46
CA THR A 62 8.09 -0.80 -2.62
C THR A 62 7.23 -2.04 -2.32
N GLN A 63 7.47 -2.71 -1.20
CA GLN A 63 6.69 -3.89 -0.80
C GLN A 63 5.20 -3.58 -0.63
N PHE A 64 4.87 -2.40 -0.09
CA PHE A 64 3.49 -1.94 0.02
C PHE A 64 2.85 -1.74 -1.36
N ALA A 65 3.55 -1.07 -2.28
CA ALA A 65 3.07 -0.85 -3.65
C ALA A 65 2.86 -2.19 -4.39
N ASP A 66 3.81 -3.11 -4.31
CA ASP A 66 3.70 -4.45 -4.90
C ASP A 66 2.48 -5.20 -4.34
N ARG A 67 2.22 -5.06 -3.03
CA ARG A 67 1.05 -5.68 -2.41
C ARG A 67 -0.26 -5.04 -2.87
N CYS A 68 -0.32 -3.72 -2.98
CA CYS A 68 -1.47 -3.02 -3.53
C CYS A 68 -1.75 -3.45 -4.98
N GLU A 69 -0.71 -3.54 -5.81
CA GLU A 69 -0.83 -3.99 -7.20
C GLU A 69 -1.31 -5.45 -7.28
N ALA A 70 -0.79 -6.34 -6.44
CA ALA A 70 -1.26 -7.72 -6.38
C ALA A 70 -2.74 -7.81 -5.98
N LEU A 71 -3.20 -6.97 -5.04
CA LEU A 71 -4.59 -6.91 -4.61
C LEU A 71 -5.52 -6.38 -5.70
N THR A 72 -5.11 -5.36 -6.45
CA THR A 72 -5.91 -4.79 -7.55
C THR A 72 -5.95 -5.71 -8.78
N LYS A 73 -4.91 -6.53 -9.00
CA LYS A 73 -4.89 -7.56 -10.05
C LYS A 73 -5.80 -8.76 -9.75
N LEU A 74 -6.00 -9.10 -8.47
CA LEU A 74 -6.80 -10.26 -8.07
C LEU A 74 -8.32 -10.05 -8.21
N ALA A 75 -8.79 -8.80 -8.22
CA ALA A 75 -10.09 -8.36 -8.73
C ALA A 75 -10.18 -6.82 -8.56
N PRO A 76 -10.97 -6.08 -9.37
CA PRO A 76 -11.68 -4.95 -8.79
C PRO A 76 -12.52 -5.55 -7.65
N LEU A 77 -12.20 -5.23 -6.40
CA LEU A 77 -12.92 -5.77 -5.24
C LEU A 77 -14.41 -5.45 -5.39
N ASP A 78 -15.17 -6.40 -5.90
CA ASP A 78 -16.63 -6.35 -5.96
C ASP A 78 -17.13 -6.73 -4.57
N PHE A 79 -17.13 -5.74 -3.70
CA PHE A 79 -17.59 -5.88 -2.32
C PHE A 79 -19.06 -6.29 -2.27
N GLU A 80 -19.87 -6.04 -3.31
CA GLU A 80 -21.23 -6.60 -3.40
C GLU A 80 -21.19 -8.11 -3.59
N HIS A 81 -20.38 -8.61 -4.54
CA HIS A 81 -20.21 -10.04 -4.75
C HIS A 81 -19.66 -10.76 -3.52
N LEU A 82 -18.65 -10.17 -2.85
CA LEU A 82 -18.08 -10.74 -1.63
C LEU A 82 -19.09 -10.73 -0.46
N SER A 83 -19.92 -9.70 -0.33
CA SER A 83 -20.97 -9.64 0.70
C SER A 83 -22.10 -10.66 0.45
N ALA A 84 -22.42 -10.92 -0.82
CA ALA A 84 -23.38 -11.95 -1.20
C ALA A 84 -22.87 -13.36 -0.86
N LEU A 85 -21.57 -13.61 -1.01
CA LEU A 85 -20.91 -14.88 -0.66
C LEU A 85 -20.87 -15.14 0.85
N VAL A 86 -20.82 -14.10 1.69
CA VAL A 86 -20.83 -14.24 3.16
C VAL A 86 -22.23 -14.54 3.70
N ASN A 87 -23.29 -14.11 2.99
CA ASN A 87 -24.69 -14.42 3.33
C ASN A 87 -25.21 -15.72 2.69
N THR A 88 -24.38 -16.43 1.91
CA THR A 88 -24.77 -17.71 1.30
C THR A 88 -24.31 -18.88 2.18
N THR A 89 -25.13 -19.91 2.25
CA THR A 89 -24.84 -21.13 2.99
C THR A 89 -23.85 -22.01 2.21
N PRO A 90 -23.08 -22.89 2.88
CA PRO A 90 -22.16 -23.81 2.21
C PRO A 90 -22.80 -24.66 1.10
N ASP A 91 -24.08 -25.00 1.24
CA ASP A 91 -24.83 -25.78 0.26
C ASP A 91 -25.12 -24.99 -1.03
N GLU A 92 -25.41 -23.69 -0.90
CA GLU A 92 -25.65 -22.80 -2.05
C GLU A 92 -24.37 -22.54 -2.84
N VAL A 93 -23.23 -22.41 -2.15
CA VAL A 93 -21.90 -22.28 -2.79
C VAL A 93 -21.55 -23.57 -3.55
N ASN A 94 -21.82 -24.74 -2.97
CA ASN A 94 -21.59 -26.02 -3.63
C ASN A 94 -22.44 -26.20 -4.90
N ALA A 95 -23.72 -25.81 -4.85
CA ALA A 95 -24.61 -25.89 -6.01
C ALA A 95 -24.15 -24.98 -7.17
N LEU A 96 -23.77 -23.74 -6.88
CA LEU A 96 -23.25 -22.79 -7.88
C LEU A 96 -21.92 -23.23 -8.49
N THR A 97 -21.07 -23.88 -7.70
CA THR A 97 -19.77 -24.39 -8.16
C THR A 97 -19.92 -25.67 -8.98
N ALA A 98 -20.93 -26.49 -8.71
CA ALA A 98 -21.25 -27.68 -9.50
C ALA A 98 -21.77 -27.32 -10.90
N LEU A 99 -22.67 -26.34 -11.00
CA LEU A 99 -23.20 -25.86 -12.29
C LEU A 99 -22.11 -25.29 -13.20
N LYS A 100 -21.13 -24.57 -12.63
CA LYS A 100 -19.99 -24.03 -13.40
C LYS A 100 -19.03 -25.08 -13.95
N ARG A 101 -19.05 -26.32 -13.43
CA ARG A 101 -18.24 -27.42 -13.96
C ARG A 101 -18.88 -28.09 -15.18
N GLU A 102 -20.20 -28.03 -15.31
CA GLU A 102 -20.93 -28.68 -16.41
C GLU A 102 -20.88 -27.84 -17.70
N ASP A 103 -20.73 -26.51 -17.60
CA ASP A 103 -20.51 -25.63 -18.76
C ASP A 103 -19.06 -25.65 -19.31
N GLY A 104 -18.15 -26.39 -18.65
CA GLY A 104 -16.74 -26.52 -19.05
C GLY A 104 -16.42 -27.72 -19.96
N GLU A 105 -17.38 -28.62 -20.19
CA GLU A 105 -17.22 -29.80 -21.06
C GLU A 105 -18.13 -29.71 -22.29
N VAL A 106 -17.91 -28.73 -23.16
CA VAL A 106 -18.34 -28.83 -24.57
C VAL A 106 -17.21 -28.33 -25.48
N GLY A 107 -16.48 -29.26 -26.07
CA GLY A 107 -15.54 -28.96 -27.15
C GLY A 107 -14.50 -30.06 -27.40
N GLN A 108 -14.97 -31.13 -28.04
CA GLN A 108 -14.28 -32.14 -28.89
C GLN A 108 -12.75 -32.21 -28.88
#